data_AF-A0A9D8GAT7-F1
#
_entry.id   AF-A0A9D8GAT7-F1
#
_cell.length_a   1.000
_cell.length_b   1.000
_cell.length_c   1.000
_cell.angle_alpha   90.00
_cell.angle_beta   90.00
_cell.angle_gamma   90.00
#
_symmetry.space_group_name_H-M   'P 1'
#
loop_
_entity.id
_entity.type
_entity.pdbx_description
1 polymer ?
#
loop_
_entity_poly.entity_id
_entity_poly.type
_entity_poly.pdbx_seq_one_letter_code
_entity_poly.pdbx_strand_id
1 'polypeptide(L)'
;MLMAIIRITKPSLNASRSERVIAMDCYSRRTTLKRLAQASAAAFYSLPFRQAGLLTLMGLAALTKLEAKASPTVAGKVSNDGTSHEQIVGQALTPPRATKVPKDVSVHGDERIDPYFWLRERDNPHVVEHLKAEADYTRHWFEPLDGSVDRLYAEMLGRIQQSDESVWLRDGNWWYATQTVEGLQYGKLLRRKAQAGQVDVDRSKPAQILLDLNTLAQGRAFAAVGLAQWSPDGRFLAYTIDFSGGRDYELRVRNLATQDELTWKNQSVSGLAWSADSKQLWFVSQNKALRSDRLFRCEVDRPGSEELVYKEDDDLFNLDVSYSHDRRFLILTSFAKDTFEQRLIDAKHPGAKPQLVMRRRRGQEYLAMPQGDGFFVRINDHGPNFRLLFVRRSKKLSNDGLIDPTQIAQATELLAHRQHASIESFQLFRRYLVVQVREAGRVCLKVMDFETRRWRDIDFLEPSYHASLLEPALSLGPGSELPGLNLHFASDLLRFSYSSLTTPMSVYEVDLRTMSRRIIKQQPVLGVLRPEALRAERLMAKASDGSLIPISLVFKSSNKAQGRRPLLLIGYGSYGYPFD
;
A
#
# COMPACT_ATOMS: atom_id res chain seq x y z
N MET A 1 13.87 -56.23 1.98
CA MET A 1 15.14 -56.98 1.94
C MET A 1 16.26 -55.94 1.98
N LEU A 2 16.98 -55.87 3.12
CA LEU A 2 18.17 -55.05 3.51
C LEU A 2 18.10 -53.52 3.24
N MET A 3 18.10 -52.57 4.19
CA MET A 3 18.75 -52.34 5.51
C MET A 3 20.26 -52.01 5.52
N ALA A 4 20.58 -50.75 5.84
CA ALA A 4 21.75 -50.22 6.58
C ALA A 4 21.51 -48.70 6.75
N ILE A 5 21.31 -48.03 7.89
CA ILE A 5 21.92 -47.99 9.25
C ILE A 5 23.42 -47.68 9.24
N ILE A 6 23.76 -46.41 9.50
CA ILE A 6 24.98 -46.01 10.21
C ILE A 6 24.59 -45.05 11.34
N ARG A 7 24.84 -45.52 12.57
CA ARG A 7 24.81 -44.77 13.84
C ARG A 7 26.10 -43.96 13.96
N ILE A 8 26.03 -42.73 14.46
CA ILE A 8 27.15 -42.09 15.16
C ILE A 8 26.68 -41.61 16.53
N THR A 9 27.45 -42.00 17.52
CA THR A 9 27.26 -41.95 18.97
C THR A 9 27.48 -40.57 19.59
N LYS A 10 26.65 -40.22 20.58
CA LYS A 10 26.93 -39.16 21.57
C LYS A 10 27.94 -39.65 22.62
N PRO A 11 28.73 -38.76 23.23
CA PRO A 11 29.15 -38.90 24.62
C PRO A 11 28.29 -38.03 25.55
N SER A 12 27.86 -38.65 26.64
CA SER A 12 27.26 -38.04 27.82
C SER A 12 28.32 -37.46 28.74
N LEU A 13 28.06 -36.31 29.36
CA LEU A 13 28.59 -35.96 30.68
C LEU A 13 27.54 -35.13 31.43
N ASN A 14 27.05 -35.71 32.53
CA ASN A 14 26.24 -35.07 33.56
C ASN A 14 27.16 -34.33 34.55
N ALA A 15 26.79 -33.12 34.97
CA ALA A 15 26.97 -32.65 36.36
C ALA A 15 26.13 -31.40 36.67
N SER A 16 25.11 -31.65 37.49
CA SER A 16 24.33 -30.84 38.44
C SER A 16 24.71 -29.40 38.86
N ARG A 17 23.64 -28.68 39.26
CA ARG A 17 23.54 -27.49 40.18
C ARG A 17 24.05 -26.17 39.58
N SER A 18 23.42 -25.01 39.72
CA SER A 18 22.49 -24.47 40.73
C SER A 18 21.75 -23.24 40.17
N GLU A 19 20.56 -22.96 40.69
CA GLU A 19 19.81 -21.72 40.52
C GLU A 19 20.67 -20.47 40.76
N ARG A 20 20.51 -19.45 39.90
CA ARG A 20 20.56 -18.03 40.28
C ARG A 20 19.87 -17.19 39.21
N VAL A 21 18.66 -16.78 39.55
CA VAL A 21 17.98 -15.60 39.02
C VAL A 21 18.89 -14.40 39.26
N ILE A 22 19.33 -13.74 38.19
CA ILE A 22 19.79 -12.36 38.25
C ILE A 22 18.90 -11.58 37.30
N ALA A 23 17.81 -11.06 37.87
CA ALA A 23 17.19 -9.86 37.37
C ALA A 23 18.19 -8.73 37.58
N MET A 24 18.63 -8.08 36.51
CA MET A 24 19.24 -6.76 36.61
C MET A 24 18.46 -5.79 35.74
N ASP A 25 17.58 -5.11 36.47
CA ASP A 25 16.92 -3.88 36.11
C ASP A 25 17.99 -2.80 35.87
N CYS A 26 18.03 -2.27 34.66
CA CYS A 26 18.72 -1.02 34.33
C CYS A 26 17.92 -0.32 33.24
N TYR A 27 16.70 0.07 33.60
CA TYR A 27 15.88 0.99 32.86
C TYR A 27 16.08 2.40 33.44
N SER A 28 17.01 3.19 32.90
CA SER A 28 16.84 4.65 32.95
C SER A 28 17.75 5.37 31.95
N ARG A 29 17.10 6.19 31.11
CA ARG A 29 17.65 7.20 30.18
C ARG A 29 18.39 6.67 28.95
N ARG A 30 17.65 6.50 27.85
CA ARG A 30 18.03 6.80 26.45
C ARG A 30 16.88 6.40 25.52
N THR A 31 15.79 7.13 25.65
CA THR A 31 14.61 7.09 24.78
C THR A 31 14.76 8.19 23.73
N THR A 32 15.06 7.84 22.48
CA THR A 32 14.62 8.50 21.22
C THR A 32 15.18 7.76 19.98
N LEU A 33 16.36 7.12 20.06
CA LEU A 33 17.11 6.71 18.85
C LEU A 33 16.95 5.25 18.36
N LYS A 34 16.30 4.37 19.13
CA LYS A 34 16.04 2.98 18.68
C LYS A 34 14.89 2.82 17.66
N ARG A 35 14.15 3.89 17.35
CA ARG A 35 12.88 3.82 16.58
C ARG A 35 13.02 3.65 15.06
N LEU A 36 14.18 3.99 14.47
CA LEU A 36 14.27 4.12 13.00
C LEU A 36 14.67 2.82 12.25
N ALA A 37 15.15 1.76 12.92
CA ALA A 37 15.78 0.62 12.23
C ALA A 37 14.89 -0.61 12.00
N GLN A 38 13.74 -0.72 12.68
CA GLN A 38 12.86 -1.90 12.62
C GLN A 38 11.63 -1.71 11.70
N ALA A 39 11.54 -0.57 11.03
CA ALA A 39 10.39 -0.12 10.25
C ALA A 39 10.10 -0.91 8.95
N SER A 40 11.06 -1.66 8.39
CA SER A 40 10.96 -2.11 6.99
C SER A 40 10.09 -3.35 6.72
N ALA A 41 9.62 -4.08 7.74
CA ALA A 41 8.96 -5.39 7.54
C ALA A 41 7.41 -5.40 7.65
N ALA A 42 6.78 -4.41 8.28
CA ALA A 42 5.33 -4.43 8.57
C ALA A 42 4.44 -3.75 7.51
N ALA A 43 5.02 -3.15 6.46
CA ALA A 43 4.30 -2.30 5.49
C ALA A 43 3.66 -3.07 4.30
N PHE A 44 3.69 -4.40 4.29
CA PHE A 44 3.42 -5.17 3.08
C PHE A 44 1.95 -5.48 2.77
N TYR A 45 1.03 -5.25 3.72
CA TYR A 45 -0.38 -5.63 3.53
C TYR A 45 -1.39 -4.48 3.55
N SER A 46 -0.96 -3.22 3.82
CA SER A 46 -1.90 -2.10 3.97
C SER A 46 -1.58 -0.81 3.19
N LEU A 47 -0.47 -0.72 2.45
CA LEU A 47 -0.21 0.42 1.53
C LEU A 47 0.59 -0.01 0.28
N PRO A 48 0.21 0.39 -0.94
CA PRO A 48 1.07 0.24 -2.11
C PRO A 48 2.29 1.18 -2.04
N PHE A 49 3.48 0.62 -2.24
CA PHE A 49 4.82 1.19 -2.06
C PHE A 49 5.19 2.43 -2.91
N ARG A 50 4.25 3.05 -3.64
CA ARG A 50 4.53 4.23 -4.50
C ARG A 50 5.08 5.44 -3.73
N GLN A 51 4.93 5.49 -2.41
CA GLN A 51 5.37 6.64 -1.60
C GLN A 51 6.87 6.63 -1.23
N ALA A 52 7.56 5.48 -1.22
CA ALA A 52 8.94 5.44 -0.72
C ALA A 52 9.99 5.92 -1.74
N GLY A 53 9.75 5.77 -3.05
CA GLY A 53 10.75 6.07 -4.09
C GLY A 53 10.81 7.54 -4.54
N LEU A 54 9.72 8.30 -4.41
CA LEU A 54 9.63 9.68 -4.93
C LEU A 54 10.06 10.74 -3.91
N LEU A 55 9.88 10.47 -2.61
CA LEU A 55 10.16 11.43 -1.53
C LEU A 55 11.66 11.59 -1.24
N THR A 56 12.49 10.59 -1.55
CA THR A 56 13.95 10.68 -1.35
C THR A 56 14.64 11.57 -2.40
N LEU A 57 14.06 11.68 -3.60
CA LEU A 57 14.61 12.50 -4.70
C LEU A 57 14.29 14.00 -4.57
N MET A 58 13.13 14.37 -4.01
CA MET A 58 12.77 15.79 -3.85
C MET A 58 13.46 16.45 -2.64
N GLY A 59 13.76 15.69 -1.58
CA GLY A 59 14.46 16.20 -0.39
C GLY A 59 15.91 16.64 -0.65
N LEU A 60 16.62 15.98 -1.57
CA LEU A 60 17.99 16.37 -1.94
C LEU A 60 18.04 17.63 -2.83
N ALA A 61 17.02 17.87 -3.67
CA ALA A 61 16.98 19.03 -4.57
C ALA A 61 16.67 20.37 -3.85
N ALA A 62 16.07 20.32 -2.65
CA ALA A 62 15.77 21.52 -1.87
C ALA A 62 16.98 22.03 -1.08
N LEU A 63 17.92 21.15 -0.72
CA LEU A 63 19.16 21.51 -0.01
C LEU A 63 20.21 22.13 -0.94
N THR A 64 20.17 21.87 -2.25
CA THR A 64 21.14 22.42 -3.21
C THR A 64 20.83 23.85 -3.66
N LYS A 65 19.60 24.35 -3.48
CA LYS A 65 19.20 25.71 -3.94
C LYS A 65 19.43 26.84 -2.93
N LEU A 66 19.88 26.54 -1.71
CA LEU A 66 20.06 27.56 -0.66
C LEU A 66 21.49 28.12 -0.56
N GLU A 67 22.48 27.57 -1.27
CA GLU A 67 23.88 28.05 -1.20
C GLU A 67 24.45 28.67 -2.49
N ALA A 68 23.69 28.75 -3.59
CA ALA A 68 24.18 29.34 -4.85
C ALA A 68 23.45 30.63 -5.22
N LYS A 69 23.86 31.76 -4.62
CA LYS A 69 23.61 33.10 -5.17
C LYS A 69 24.83 34.00 -4.95
N ALA A 70 25.67 34.12 -5.98
CA ALA A 70 26.18 35.39 -6.51
C ALA A 70 27.19 35.15 -7.65
N SER A 71 26.87 35.67 -8.84
CA SER A 71 27.77 36.29 -9.86
C SER A 71 27.44 35.87 -11.31
N PRO A 72 27.69 36.78 -12.30
CA PRO A 72 26.76 36.98 -13.40
C PRO A 72 27.14 36.28 -14.71
N THR A 73 26.10 36.09 -15.51
CA THR A 73 26.02 35.69 -16.92
C THR A 73 27.04 36.35 -17.84
N VAL A 74 27.68 35.52 -18.68
CA VAL A 74 28.19 35.92 -20.00
C VAL A 74 27.60 34.98 -21.05
N ALA A 75 26.91 35.57 -22.03
CA ALA A 75 26.32 34.87 -23.16
C ALA A 75 27.39 34.53 -24.21
N GLY A 76 27.45 33.26 -24.62
CA GLY A 76 28.28 32.79 -25.74
C GLY A 76 27.47 31.88 -26.66
N LYS A 77 27.43 32.22 -27.96
CA LYS A 77 26.75 31.50 -29.03
C LYS A 77 27.30 30.06 -29.16
N VAL A 78 26.40 29.08 -29.30
CA VAL A 78 26.75 27.69 -29.61
C VAL A 78 26.81 27.52 -31.14
N SER A 79 28.00 27.23 -31.65
CA SER A 79 28.19 26.60 -32.97
C SER A 79 28.20 25.08 -32.80
N ASN A 80 27.48 24.42 -33.68
CA ASN A 80 27.26 22.98 -33.72
C ASN A 80 28.38 22.35 -34.54
N ASP A 81 29.32 21.64 -33.91
CA ASP A 81 30.23 20.75 -34.61
C ASP A 81 30.40 19.44 -33.84
N GLY A 82 30.19 18.35 -34.56
CA GLY A 82 30.29 16.99 -34.07
C GLY A 82 31.74 16.62 -33.77
N THR A 83 32.03 16.32 -32.51
CA THR A 83 33.25 15.65 -32.11
C THR A 83 32.93 14.57 -31.07
N SER A 84 33.53 13.41 -31.30
CA SER A 84 33.48 12.16 -30.56
C SER A 84 33.57 12.28 -29.04
N HIS A 85 32.72 11.53 -28.34
CA HIS A 85 32.69 11.35 -26.88
C HIS A 85 33.88 10.53 -26.32
N GLU A 86 35.10 10.82 -26.75
CA GLU A 86 36.30 10.22 -26.16
C GLU A 86 37.23 11.34 -25.68
N GLN A 87 37.57 11.28 -24.39
CA GLN A 87 38.51 12.12 -23.65
C GLN A 87 37.96 13.42 -23.04
N ILE A 88 37.18 13.26 -21.97
CA ILE A 88 37.35 14.12 -20.79
C ILE A 88 38.12 13.27 -19.77
N VAL A 89 39.46 13.39 -19.75
CA VAL A 89 40.28 12.84 -18.67
C VAL A 89 40.17 13.80 -17.49
N GLY A 90 39.06 13.73 -16.76
CA GLY A 90 38.95 14.29 -15.42
C GLY A 90 39.84 13.48 -14.48
N GLN A 91 40.40 14.13 -13.46
CA GLN A 91 41.13 13.43 -12.39
C GLN A 91 40.31 12.22 -11.92
N ALA A 92 40.95 11.05 -11.85
CA ALA A 92 40.27 9.83 -11.44
C ALA A 92 39.70 10.00 -10.02
N LEU A 93 38.39 10.18 -9.91
CA LEU A 93 37.69 10.24 -8.63
C LEU A 93 37.97 8.95 -7.86
N THR A 94 38.60 9.08 -6.69
CA THR A 94 38.89 7.92 -5.85
C THR A 94 37.68 7.66 -4.95
N PRO A 95 37.05 6.47 -5.00
CA PRO A 95 35.91 6.17 -4.15
C PRO A 95 36.33 6.12 -2.67
N PRO A 96 35.45 6.55 -1.74
CA PRO A 96 35.69 6.42 -0.31
C PRO A 96 35.97 4.97 0.06
N ARG A 97 36.91 4.75 0.98
CA ARG A 97 37.24 3.41 1.48
C ARG A 97 36.80 3.29 2.93
N ALA A 98 35.81 2.45 3.19
CA ALA A 98 35.38 2.14 4.54
C ALA A 98 36.50 1.43 5.33
N THR A 99 36.76 1.89 6.55
CA THR A 99 37.68 1.22 7.48
C THR A 99 37.17 -0.18 7.82
N LYS A 100 38.09 -1.16 7.81
CA LYS A 100 37.79 -2.53 8.22
C LYS A 100 37.94 -2.64 9.73
N VAL A 101 36.84 -2.97 10.42
CA VAL A 101 36.80 -3.23 11.86
C VAL A 101 36.26 -4.65 12.05
N PRO A 102 37.12 -5.64 12.34
CA PRO A 102 36.69 -7.04 12.47
C PRO A 102 35.60 -7.19 13.53
N LYS A 103 34.45 -7.74 13.13
CA LYS A 103 33.38 -8.12 14.05
C LYS A 103 32.97 -9.57 13.80
N ASP A 104 33.08 -10.40 14.84
CA ASP A 104 32.53 -11.75 14.83
C ASP A 104 30.99 -11.71 14.80
N VAL A 105 30.42 -12.33 13.78
CA VAL A 105 28.98 -12.52 13.55
C VAL A 105 28.63 -14.00 13.35
N SER A 106 29.43 -14.90 13.92
CA SER A 106 29.29 -16.35 13.82
C SER A 106 27.95 -16.84 14.36
N VAL A 107 27.37 -17.83 13.69
CA VAL A 107 26.09 -18.46 14.08
C VAL A 107 26.22 -19.97 13.88
N HIS A 108 25.68 -20.77 14.80
CA HIS A 108 25.71 -22.24 14.74
C HIS A 108 27.12 -22.86 14.62
N GLY A 109 28.15 -22.16 15.09
CA GLY A 109 29.54 -22.62 15.01
C GLY A 109 30.22 -22.38 13.65
N ASP A 110 29.56 -21.70 12.72
CA ASP A 110 30.16 -21.24 11.46
C ASP A 110 30.82 -19.86 11.67
N GLU A 111 32.15 -19.82 11.57
CA GLU A 111 32.93 -18.62 11.82
C GLU A 111 32.74 -17.59 10.70
N ARG A 112 32.31 -16.37 11.06
CA ARG A 112 32.12 -15.28 10.10
C ARG A 112 32.58 -13.96 10.71
N ILE A 113 33.53 -13.31 10.05
CA ILE A 113 34.01 -11.98 10.40
C ILE A 113 33.47 -10.96 9.39
N ASP A 114 32.64 -10.04 9.87
CA ASP A 114 32.15 -8.89 9.10
C ASP A 114 33.01 -7.65 9.41
N PRO A 115 33.88 -7.20 8.49
CA PRO A 115 34.73 -6.04 8.72
C PRO A 115 33.96 -4.71 8.64
N TYR A 116 32.68 -4.70 8.28
CA TYR A 116 31.87 -3.51 8.04
C TYR A 116 30.63 -3.43 8.92
N PHE A 117 30.51 -4.33 9.92
CA PHE A 117 29.35 -4.39 10.82
C PHE A 117 29.06 -3.04 11.52
N TRP A 118 30.11 -2.24 11.76
CA TRP A 118 30.04 -0.92 12.38
C TRP A 118 29.19 0.09 11.58
N LEU A 119 29.04 -0.07 10.26
CA LEU A 119 28.18 0.78 9.42
C LEU A 119 26.69 0.71 9.79
N ARG A 120 26.28 -0.29 10.58
CA ARG A 120 24.92 -0.41 11.13
C ARG A 120 24.60 0.67 12.18
N GLU A 121 25.61 1.26 12.82
CA GLU A 121 25.47 2.20 13.93
C GLU A 121 25.15 3.62 13.44
N ARG A 122 23.87 3.89 13.18
CA ARG A 122 23.41 5.14 12.54
C ARG A 122 23.90 6.44 13.19
N ASP A 123 24.02 6.46 14.51
CA ASP A 123 24.43 7.65 15.28
C ASP A 123 25.95 7.75 15.47
N ASN A 124 26.71 6.77 14.99
CA ASN A 124 28.16 6.77 15.09
C ASN A 124 28.73 7.85 14.16
N PRO A 125 29.52 8.83 14.68
CA PRO A 125 30.08 9.91 13.88
C PRO A 125 30.89 9.43 12.67
N HIS A 126 31.60 8.31 12.79
CA HIS A 126 32.37 7.74 11.68
C HIS A 126 31.48 7.20 10.57
N VAL A 127 30.27 6.72 10.89
CA VAL A 127 29.30 6.26 9.89
C VAL A 127 28.77 7.45 9.12
N VAL A 128 28.40 8.50 9.85
CA VAL A 128 27.94 9.77 9.24
C VAL A 128 29.01 10.37 8.34
N GLU A 129 30.27 10.38 8.78
CA GLU A 129 31.41 10.85 7.98
C GLU A 129 31.60 10.03 6.70
N HIS A 130 31.57 8.70 6.80
CA HIS A 130 31.69 7.83 5.63
C HIS A 130 30.52 8.04 4.63
N LEU A 131 29.29 8.16 5.12
CA LEU A 131 28.12 8.44 4.27
C LEU A 131 28.20 9.81 3.58
N LYS A 132 28.75 10.82 4.25
CA LYS A 132 29.02 12.13 3.61
C LYS A 132 30.05 11.99 2.50
N ALA A 133 31.15 11.26 2.73
CA ALA A 133 32.15 11.01 1.71
C ALA A 133 31.58 10.26 0.49
N GLU A 134 30.71 9.27 0.71
CA GLU A 134 30.00 8.57 -0.38
C GLU A 134 29.04 9.49 -1.14
N ALA A 135 28.32 10.37 -0.43
CA ALA A 135 27.45 11.36 -1.05
C ALA A 135 28.23 12.38 -1.89
N ASP A 136 29.40 12.82 -1.41
CA ASP A 136 30.27 13.74 -2.14
C ASP A 136 30.89 13.04 -3.36
N TYR A 137 31.37 11.81 -3.25
CA TYR A 137 31.84 11.02 -4.39
C TYR A 137 30.75 10.85 -5.45
N THR A 138 29.54 10.50 -5.02
CA THR A 138 28.38 10.36 -5.90
C THR A 138 28.08 11.67 -6.63
N ARG A 139 28.09 12.80 -5.92
CA ARG A 139 27.86 14.13 -6.52
C ARG A 139 28.87 14.41 -7.64
N HIS A 140 30.17 14.29 -7.37
CA HIS A 140 31.21 14.53 -8.37
C HIS A 140 31.12 13.57 -9.56
N TRP A 141 30.70 12.32 -9.34
CA TRP A 141 30.51 11.37 -10.42
C TRP A 141 29.38 11.79 -11.37
N PHE A 142 28.30 12.36 -10.82
CA PHE A 142 27.14 12.81 -11.60
C PHE A 142 27.29 14.22 -12.20
N GLU A 143 28.22 15.05 -11.74
CA GLU A 143 28.45 16.43 -12.23
C GLU A 143 28.48 16.55 -13.77
N PRO A 144 29.21 15.69 -14.53
CA PRO A 144 29.22 15.77 -15.99
C PRO A 144 27.86 15.47 -16.65
N LEU A 145 26.92 14.89 -15.91
CA LEU A 145 25.58 14.50 -16.36
C LEU A 145 24.49 15.48 -15.92
N ASP A 146 24.80 16.55 -15.19
CA ASP A 146 23.81 17.51 -14.66
C ASP A 146 22.86 18.03 -15.74
N GLY A 147 23.38 18.43 -16.90
CA GLY A 147 22.56 18.88 -18.03
C GLY A 147 21.63 17.80 -18.61
N SER A 148 21.95 16.51 -18.43
CA SER A 148 21.05 15.40 -18.77
C SER A 148 20.03 15.11 -17.68
N VAL A 149 20.42 15.23 -16.41
CA VAL A 149 19.51 15.11 -15.25
C VAL A 149 18.44 16.20 -15.31
N ASP A 150 18.83 17.45 -15.52
CA ASP A 150 17.91 18.60 -15.62
C ASP A 150 16.92 18.42 -16.77
N ARG A 151 17.41 17.96 -17.93
CA ARG A 151 16.57 17.69 -19.10
C ARG A 151 15.55 16.59 -18.81
N LEU A 152 15.98 15.47 -18.22
CA LEU A 152 15.09 14.37 -17.86
C LEU A 152 14.08 14.79 -16.80
N TYR A 153 14.50 15.58 -15.80
CA TYR A 153 13.60 16.15 -14.80
C TYR A 153 12.53 17.03 -15.44
N ALA A 154 12.93 17.99 -16.29
CA ALA A 154 12.00 18.86 -17.00
C ALA A 154 11.06 18.07 -17.92
N GLU A 155 11.55 17.01 -18.58
CA GLU A 155 10.75 16.12 -19.42
C GLU A 155 9.73 15.30 -18.61
N MET A 156 10.11 14.80 -17.42
CA MET A 156 9.20 14.10 -16.51
C MET A 156 8.14 15.05 -15.94
N LEU A 157 8.55 16.23 -15.46
CA LEU A 157 7.64 17.25 -14.93
C LEU A 157 6.68 17.76 -16.02
N GLY A 158 7.18 18.02 -17.23
CA GLY A 158 6.38 18.49 -18.36
C GLY A 158 5.35 17.48 -18.89
N ARG A 159 5.38 16.23 -18.42
CA ARG A 159 4.34 15.22 -18.69
C ARG A 159 3.21 15.21 -17.67
N ILE A 160 3.44 15.79 -16.50
CA ILE A 160 2.50 15.75 -15.37
C ILE A 160 1.58 16.97 -15.46
N GLN A 161 0.27 16.74 -15.46
CA GLN A 161 -0.68 17.80 -15.16
C GLN A 161 -0.61 18.10 -13.65
N GLN A 162 0.06 19.20 -13.30
CA GLN A 162 0.31 19.53 -11.89
C GLN A 162 -0.97 19.92 -11.13
N SER A 163 -1.87 20.66 -11.78
CA SER A 163 -3.20 20.99 -11.24
C SER A 163 -4.23 19.99 -11.75
N ASP A 164 -4.65 19.07 -10.88
CA ASP A 164 -5.60 18.01 -11.23
C ASP A 164 -6.50 17.64 -10.03
N GLU A 165 -7.65 17.03 -10.30
CA GLU A 165 -8.57 16.49 -9.30
C GLU A 165 -8.79 15.00 -9.53
N SER A 166 -8.90 14.20 -8.46
CA SER A 166 -9.30 12.80 -8.59
C SER A 166 -10.72 12.65 -9.14
N VAL A 167 -11.14 11.41 -9.42
CA VAL A 167 -12.57 11.12 -9.57
C VAL A 167 -13.31 11.55 -8.31
N TRP A 168 -14.43 12.26 -8.49
CA TRP A 168 -15.31 12.62 -7.38
C TRP A 168 -16.13 11.40 -6.96
N LEU A 169 -15.97 11.01 -5.69
CA LEU A 169 -16.65 9.87 -5.08
C LEU A 169 -17.80 10.35 -4.25
N ARG A 170 -18.99 9.81 -4.50
CA ARG A 170 -20.13 10.05 -3.62
C ARG A 170 -20.06 9.09 -2.44
N ASP A 171 -20.37 9.61 -1.26
CA ASP A 171 -20.64 8.84 -0.07
C ASP A 171 -21.71 9.57 0.75
N GLY A 172 -22.87 8.94 0.89
CA GLY A 172 -24.06 9.56 1.47
C GLY A 172 -24.45 10.90 0.81
N ASN A 173 -24.44 11.95 1.64
CA ASN A 173 -24.86 13.31 1.26
C ASN A 173 -23.71 14.19 0.75
N TRP A 174 -22.55 13.61 0.46
CA TRP A 174 -21.35 14.34 0.06
C TRP A 174 -20.66 13.69 -1.13
N TRP A 175 -19.97 14.52 -1.90
CA TRP A 175 -18.97 14.15 -2.89
C TRP A 175 -17.59 14.48 -2.33
N TYR A 176 -16.60 13.64 -2.56
CA TYR A 176 -15.22 13.80 -2.10
C TYR A 176 -14.25 13.67 -3.27
N ALA A 177 -13.15 14.43 -3.23
CA ALA A 177 -12.05 14.32 -4.20
C ALA A 177 -10.73 14.74 -3.56
N THR A 178 -9.60 14.32 -4.14
CA THR A 178 -8.31 14.98 -3.92
C THR A 178 -8.07 16.03 -4.99
N GLN A 179 -7.23 17.02 -4.68
CA GLN A 179 -6.78 18.04 -5.63
C GLN A 179 -5.30 18.32 -5.44
N THR A 180 -4.55 18.41 -6.53
CA THR A 180 -3.23 19.03 -6.56
C THR A 180 -3.28 20.38 -7.26
N VAL A 181 -2.34 21.26 -6.93
CA VAL A 181 -2.24 22.61 -7.49
C VAL A 181 -0.79 22.85 -7.90
N GLU A 182 -0.61 23.40 -9.09
CA GLU A 182 0.70 23.76 -9.62
C GLU A 182 1.51 24.63 -8.65
N GLY A 183 2.81 24.33 -8.54
CA GLY A 183 3.73 25.00 -7.62
C GLY A 183 3.62 24.57 -6.15
N LEU A 184 2.58 23.82 -5.77
CA LEU A 184 2.44 23.25 -4.44
C LEU A 184 2.96 21.81 -4.38
N GLN A 185 3.45 21.40 -3.21
CA GLN A 185 4.12 20.11 -3.02
C GLN A 185 3.13 18.97 -2.69
N TYR A 186 1.99 19.31 -2.08
CA TYR A 186 1.04 18.34 -1.55
C TYR A 186 -0.38 18.56 -2.07
N GLY A 187 -1.18 17.51 -2.01
CA GLY A 187 -2.59 17.54 -2.33
C GLY A 187 -3.49 18.04 -1.19
N LYS A 188 -4.74 18.29 -1.55
CA LYS A 188 -5.84 18.68 -0.68
C LYS A 188 -6.93 17.62 -0.72
N LEU A 189 -7.61 17.40 0.39
CA LEU A 189 -8.86 16.63 0.45
C LEU A 189 -10.03 17.60 0.41
N LEU A 190 -10.96 17.39 -0.51
CA LEU A 190 -12.09 18.27 -0.78
C LEU A 190 -13.41 17.54 -0.57
N ARG A 191 -14.48 18.30 -0.33
CA ARG A 191 -15.85 17.81 -0.49
C ARG A 191 -16.82 18.83 -1.06
N ARG A 192 -17.93 18.34 -1.62
CA ARG A 192 -19.10 19.11 -2.06
C ARG A 192 -20.38 18.45 -1.57
N LYS A 193 -21.41 19.22 -1.28
CA LYS A 193 -22.71 18.68 -0.86
C LYS A 193 -23.39 18.00 -2.06
N ALA A 194 -23.83 16.75 -1.88
CA ALA A 194 -24.59 16.03 -2.89
C ALA A 194 -26.08 16.41 -2.80
N GLN A 195 -26.75 16.46 -3.95
CA GLN A 195 -28.20 16.64 -4.05
C GLN A 195 -28.88 15.29 -4.32
N ALA A 196 -30.14 15.16 -3.90
CA ALA A 196 -30.95 13.99 -4.24
C ALA A 196 -31.14 13.91 -5.76
N GLY A 197 -31.03 12.71 -6.33
CA GLY A 197 -31.13 12.49 -7.79
C GLY A 197 -29.93 12.99 -8.61
N GLN A 198 -28.94 13.64 -7.99
CA GLN A 198 -27.74 14.11 -8.69
C GLN A 198 -26.89 12.93 -9.16
N VAL A 199 -26.63 12.88 -10.48
CA VAL A 199 -25.84 11.83 -11.14
C VAL A 199 -24.35 12.15 -11.14
N ASP A 200 -23.99 13.43 -11.14
CA ASP A 200 -22.60 13.88 -11.19
C ASP A 200 -22.39 15.14 -10.34
N VAL A 201 -21.15 15.37 -9.90
CA VAL A 201 -20.81 16.47 -8.98
C VAL A 201 -21.09 17.84 -9.62
N ASP A 202 -21.76 18.74 -8.88
CA ASP A 202 -22.01 20.11 -9.31
C ASP A 202 -20.74 20.94 -9.10
N ARG A 203 -20.01 21.17 -10.20
CA ARG A 203 -18.75 21.90 -10.19
C ARG A 203 -18.91 23.42 -10.13
N SER A 204 -20.14 23.94 -10.28
CA SER A 204 -20.40 25.39 -10.20
C SER A 204 -20.27 25.93 -8.78
N LYS A 205 -20.40 25.07 -7.77
CA LYS A 205 -20.26 25.43 -6.36
C LYS A 205 -18.82 25.24 -5.87
N PRO A 206 -18.31 26.11 -4.99
CA PRO A 206 -16.99 25.91 -4.41
C PRO A 206 -16.96 24.63 -3.59
N ALA A 207 -15.83 23.92 -3.63
CA ALA A 207 -15.60 22.79 -2.75
C ALA A 207 -15.17 23.28 -1.36
N GLN A 208 -15.58 22.56 -0.31
CA GLN A 208 -15.04 22.73 1.03
C GLN A 208 -13.72 21.97 1.12
N ILE A 209 -12.66 22.63 1.58
CA ILE A 209 -11.39 21.98 1.89
C ILE A 209 -11.52 21.27 3.25
N LEU A 210 -11.32 19.96 3.26
CA LEU A 210 -11.31 19.14 4.46
C LEU A 210 -9.92 19.07 5.09
N LEU A 211 -8.89 18.97 4.25
CA LEU A 211 -7.49 18.87 4.65
C LEU A 211 -6.61 19.52 3.58
N ASP A 212 -5.72 20.43 3.96
CA ASP A 212 -4.70 21.00 3.08
C ASP A 212 -3.32 20.66 3.65
N LEU A 213 -2.65 19.67 3.05
CA LEU A 213 -1.36 19.23 3.55
C LEU A 213 -0.26 20.27 3.29
N ASN A 214 -0.43 21.19 2.33
CA ASN A 214 0.53 22.28 2.12
C ASN A 214 0.56 23.22 3.32
N THR A 215 -0.62 23.58 3.84
CA THR A 215 -0.74 24.42 5.04
C THR A 215 -0.13 23.72 6.25
N LEU A 216 -0.41 22.42 6.42
CA LEU A 216 0.13 21.64 7.55
C LEU A 216 1.65 21.43 7.47
N ALA A 217 2.20 21.39 6.26
CA ALA A 217 3.63 21.21 6.02
C ALA A 217 4.45 22.51 6.11
N GLN A 218 3.82 23.67 6.25
CA GLN A 218 4.53 24.96 6.25
C GLN A 218 5.59 25.03 7.36
N GLY A 219 6.82 25.37 6.98
CA GLY A 219 7.97 25.45 7.91
C GLY A 219 8.52 24.09 8.35
N ARG A 220 8.08 22.98 7.75
CA ARG A 220 8.52 21.63 8.09
C ARG A 220 9.27 20.99 6.92
N ALA A 221 10.31 20.21 7.24
CA ALA A 221 11.08 19.48 6.23
C ALA A 221 10.32 18.27 5.65
N PHE A 222 9.33 17.76 6.39
CA PHE A 222 8.53 16.60 6.01
C PHE A 222 7.11 16.72 6.56
N ALA A 223 6.13 16.25 5.78
CA ALA A 223 4.78 16.01 6.23
C ALA A 223 4.14 14.88 5.41
N ALA A 224 3.49 13.94 6.08
CA ALA A 224 2.74 12.88 5.41
C ALA A 224 1.45 12.59 6.18
N VAL A 225 0.34 12.49 5.43
CA VAL A 225 -0.91 11.96 5.95
C VAL A 225 -0.89 10.44 5.76
N GLY A 226 -1.08 9.69 6.84
CA GLY A 226 -1.08 8.22 6.80
C GLY A 226 -2.45 7.67 6.43
N LEU A 227 -3.48 8.07 7.18
CA LEU A 227 -4.87 7.68 6.98
C LEU A 227 -5.75 8.93 7.00
N ALA A 228 -6.87 8.91 6.28
CA ALA A 228 -7.99 9.81 6.57
C ALA A 228 -9.33 9.14 6.24
N GLN A 229 -10.32 9.31 7.13
CA GLN A 229 -11.69 8.85 6.95
C GLN A 229 -12.68 9.88 7.50
N TRP A 230 -13.72 10.18 6.73
CA TRP A 230 -14.85 10.97 7.19
C TRP A 230 -15.88 10.09 7.90
N SER A 231 -16.60 10.67 8.86
CA SER A 231 -17.69 9.96 9.55
C SER A 231 -18.87 9.69 8.59
N PRO A 232 -19.69 8.64 8.83
CA PRO A 232 -20.85 8.31 8.00
C PRO A 232 -21.85 9.47 7.77
N ASP A 233 -22.02 10.35 8.76
CA ASP A 233 -22.86 11.56 8.63
C ASP A 233 -22.14 12.77 8.01
N GLY A 234 -20.84 12.64 7.74
CA GLY A 234 -19.98 13.69 7.21
C GLY A 234 -19.73 14.84 8.19
N ARG A 235 -19.94 14.69 9.50
CA ARG A 235 -19.62 15.75 10.47
C ARG A 235 -18.15 15.82 10.84
N PHE A 236 -17.44 14.70 10.83
CA PHE A 236 -16.06 14.62 11.29
C PHE A 236 -15.12 14.10 10.21
N LEU A 237 -13.85 14.50 10.29
CA LEU A 237 -12.73 13.90 9.58
C LEU A 237 -11.71 13.40 10.61
N ALA A 238 -11.50 12.09 10.68
CA ALA A 238 -10.36 11.51 11.38
C ALA A 238 -9.20 11.34 10.39
N TYR A 239 -8.00 11.79 10.75
CA TYR A 239 -6.81 11.62 9.93
C TYR A 239 -5.56 11.45 10.78
N THR A 240 -4.53 10.83 10.22
CA THR A 240 -3.25 10.66 10.89
C THR A 240 -2.14 11.40 10.16
N ILE A 241 -1.21 12.02 10.91
CA ILE A 241 -0.14 12.84 10.32
C ILE A 241 1.23 12.58 10.97
N ASP A 242 2.27 12.51 10.14
CA ASP A 242 3.68 12.37 10.54
C ASP A 242 4.49 13.54 9.93
N PHE A 243 5.31 14.18 10.78
CA PHE A 243 6.21 15.26 10.38
C PHE A 243 7.70 14.89 10.48
N SER A 244 7.99 13.65 10.88
CA SER A 244 9.35 13.15 11.12
C SER A 244 9.87 12.22 10.02
N GLY A 245 8.97 11.56 9.28
CA GLY A 245 9.30 10.47 8.36
C GLY A 245 9.55 9.13 9.07
N GLY A 246 9.47 9.10 10.40
CA GLY A 246 9.61 7.89 11.22
C GLY A 246 8.38 6.99 11.20
N ARG A 247 7.27 7.43 10.59
CA ARG A 247 5.94 6.79 10.61
C ARG A 247 5.32 6.77 12.01
N ASP A 248 5.70 7.73 12.83
CA ASP A 248 5.07 8.02 14.12
C ASP A 248 3.84 8.91 13.87
N TYR A 249 2.76 8.29 13.38
CA TYR A 249 1.54 8.99 12.97
C TYR A 249 0.67 9.40 14.17
N GLU A 250 0.40 10.70 14.33
CA GLU A 250 -0.53 11.25 15.32
C GLU A 250 -1.96 11.25 14.77
N LEU A 251 -2.93 10.74 15.52
CA LEU A 251 -4.35 10.80 15.16
C LEU A 251 -4.97 12.15 15.54
N ARG A 252 -5.70 12.74 14.61
CA ARG A 252 -6.48 13.96 14.75
C ARG A 252 -7.90 13.75 14.28
N VAL A 253 -8.85 14.40 14.95
CA VAL A 253 -10.26 14.42 14.53
C VAL A 253 -10.71 15.87 14.44
N ARG A 254 -11.18 16.25 13.26
CA ARG A 254 -11.69 17.59 12.97
C ARG A 254 -13.20 17.58 12.86
N ASN A 255 -13.87 18.46 13.58
CA ASN A 255 -15.26 18.80 13.33
C ASN A 255 -15.34 19.69 12.08
N LEU A 256 -16.01 19.24 11.03
CA LEU A 256 -16.01 19.91 9.73
C LEU A 256 -16.95 21.12 9.66
N ALA A 257 -17.83 21.30 10.65
CA ALA A 257 -18.68 22.48 10.77
C ALA A 257 -17.97 23.61 11.54
N THR A 258 -17.40 23.29 12.71
CA THR A 258 -16.75 24.29 13.57
C THR A 258 -15.28 24.52 13.26
N GLN A 259 -14.63 23.56 12.56
CA GLN A 259 -13.19 23.48 12.35
C GLN A 259 -12.38 23.19 13.62
N ASP A 260 -13.03 22.89 14.75
CA ASP A 260 -12.35 22.45 15.96
C ASP A 260 -11.64 21.12 15.71
N GLU A 261 -10.41 21.01 16.20
CA GLU A 261 -9.58 19.83 16.02
C GLU A 261 -9.14 19.27 17.37
N LEU A 262 -9.39 17.99 17.55
CA LEU A 262 -8.97 17.19 18.68
C LEU A 262 -7.75 16.35 18.27
N THR A 263 -6.79 16.21 19.18
CA THR A 263 -5.54 15.48 18.93
C THR A 263 -5.36 14.36 19.95
N TRP A 264 -5.10 13.15 19.47
CA TRP A 264 -4.84 11.97 20.28
C TRP A 264 -3.35 11.77 20.44
N LYS A 265 -2.85 12.02 21.64
CA LYS A 265 -1.43 11.87 21.95
C LYS A 265 -1.07 10.38 22.08
N ASN A 266 0.09 10.01 21.54
CA ASN A 266 0.78 8.73 21.79
C ASN A 266 0.14 7.47 21.17
N GLN A 267 -0.52 7.59 20.02
CA GLN A 267 -1.10 6.44 19.32
C GLN A 267 -0.54 6.39 17.91
N SER A 268 0.39 5.48 17.63
CA SER A 268 0.90 5.19 16.28
C SER A 268 -0.21 4.48 15.48
N VAL A 269 -1.23 5.24 15.08
CA VAL A 269 -2.45 4.70 14.46
C VAL A 269 -2.16 4.22 13.04
N SER A 270 -2.61 3.00 12.75
CA SER A 270 -2.35 2.26 11.50
C SER A 270 -3.61 1.66 10.86
N GLY A 271 -4.78 1.83 11.49
CA GLY A 271 -6.10 1.51 10.91
C GLY A 271 -7.19 2.38 11.55
N LEU A 272 -8.24 2.71 10.81
CA LEU A 272 -9.35 3.57 11.24
C LEU A 272 -10.70 3.03 10.76
N ALA A 273 -11.71 3.10 11.63
CA ALA A 273 -13.11 2.86 11.28
C ALA A 273 -14.07 3.65 12.19
N TRP A 274 -15.30 3.88 11.73
CA TRP A 274 -16.34 4.66 12.40
C TRP A 274 -17.53 3.77 12.75
N SER A 275 -18.16 4.00 13.90
CA SER A 275 -19.48 3.45 14.16
C SER A 275 -20.52 4.03 13.19
N ALA A 276 -21.61 3.30 12.96
CA ALA A 276 -22.64 3.70 12.00
C ALA A 276 -23.33 5.02 12.38
N ASP A 277 -23.39 5.34 13.69
CA ASP A 277 -23.97 6.57 14.22
C ASP A 277 -22.98 7.74 14.30
N SER A 278 -21.74 7.56 13.83
CA SER A 278 -20.69 8.58 13.81
C SER A 278 -20.26 9.09 15.19
N LYS A 279 -20.55 8.36 16.28
CA LYS A 279 -20.18 8.76 17.64
C LYS A 279 -18.86 8.15 18.12
N GLN A 280 -18.54 6.95 17.64
CA GLN A 280 -17.33 6.23 18.05
C GLN A 280 -16.36 6.09 16.90
N LEU A 281 -15.08 6.30 17.21
CA LEU A 281 -13.96 6.01 16.33
C LEU A 281 -13.25 4.75 16.85
N TRP A 282 -12.94 3.86 15.93
CA TRP A 282 -12.19 2.63 16.14
C TRP A 282 -10.86 2.75 15.45
N PHE A 283 -9.79 2.35 16.12
CA PHE A 283 -8.47 2.48 15.53
C PHE A 283 -7.52 1.38 15.99
N VAL A 284 -6.65 0.98 15.07
CA VAL A 284 -5.58 0.03 15.34
C VAL A 284 -4.29 0.80 15.61
N SER A 285 -3.59 0.46 16.69
CA SER A 285 -2.35 1.11 17.10
C SER A 285 -1.16 0.16 17.06
N GLN A 286 0.01 0.71 16.75
CA GLN A 286 1.27 -0.01 16.73
C GLN A 286 1.97 0.00 18.09
N ASN A 287 2.72 -1.07 18.36
CA ASN A 287 3.60 -1.16 19.51
C ASN A 287 5.01 -0.60 19.20
N LYS A 288 5.94 -0.74 20.15
CA LYS A 288 7.32 -0.24 20.02
C LYS A 288 8.11 -0.87 18.87
N ALA A 289 7.72 -2.05 18.39
CA ALA A 289 8.29 -2.73 17.24
C ALA A 289 7.57 -2.39 15.92
N LEU A 290 6.67 -1.38 15.94
CA LEU A 290 5.86 -0.95 14.79
C LEU A 290 4.90 -2.05 14.27
N ARG A 291 4.56 -3.02 15.13
CA ARG A 291 3.57 -4.06 14.87
C ARG A 291 2.20 -3.59 15.35
N SER A 292 1.19 -3.67 14.48
CA SER A 292 -0.19 -3.31 14.78
C SER A 292 -0.84 -4.40 15.64
N ASP A 293 -0.98 -4.18 16.95
CA ASP A 293 -1.33 -5.25 17.89
C ASP A 293 -2.48 -4.93 18.85
N ARG A 294 -3.03 -3.70 18.78
CA ARG A 294 -4.13 -3.26 19.65
C ARG A 294 -5.23 -2.58 18.85
N LEU A 295 -6.47 -3.00 19.06
CA LEU A 295 -7.67 -2.30 18.61
C LEU A 295 -8.27 -1.52 19.79
N PHE A 296 -8.47 -0.24 19.60
CA PHE A 296 -9.15 0.65 20.53
C PHE A 296 -10.47 1.14 19.96
N ARG A 297 -11.37 1.55 20.85
CA ARG A 297 -12.54 2.40 20.52
C ARG A 297 -12.53 3.65 21.38
N CYS A 298 -13.04 4.76 20.88
CA CYS A 298 -13.20 5.98 21.66
C CYS A 298 -14.41 6.80 21.21
N GLU A 299 -14.93 7.65 22.09
CA GLU A 299 -15.92 8.66 21.73
C GLU A 299 -15.22 9.78 20.94
N VAL A 300 -15.83 10.17 19.82
CA VAL A 300 -15.21 11.08 18.83
C VAL A 300 -14.88 12.47 19.40
N ASP A 301 -15.68 12.94 20.36
CA ASP A 301 -15.60 14.29 20.94
C ASP A 301 -14.90 14.31 22.30
N ARG A 302 -14.38 13.18 22.76
CA ARG A 302 -13.77 13.03 24.09
C ARG A 302 -12.41 12.33 24.00
N PRO A 303 -11.32 13.06 23.69
CA PRO A 303 -9.97 12.51 23.78
C PRO A 303 -9.69 12.01 25.19
N GLY A 304 -9.00 10.88 25.32
CA GLY A 304 -8.79 10.19 26.60
C GLY A 304 -9.88 9.16 26.93
N SER A 305 -10.91 9.00 26.09
CA SER A 305 -11.96 7.99 26.26
C SER A 305 -11.61 6.62 25.68
N GLU A 306 -10.35 6.40 25.30
CA GLU A 306 -9.95 5.21 24.55
C GLU A 306 -10.02 3.96 25.42
N GLU A 307 -10.76 2.96 24.94
CA GLU A 307 -10.88 1.65 25.56
C GLU A 307 -10.21 0.61 24.67
N LEU A 308 -9.33 -0.20 25.27
CA LEU A 308 -8.75 -1.35 24.58
C LEU A 308 -9.82 -2.42 24.38
N VAL A 309 -10.17 -2.72 23.14
CA VAL A 309 -11.19 -3.72 22.80
C VAL A 309 -10.57 -5.08 22.50
N TYR A 310 -9.42 -5.10 21.82
CA TYR A 310 -8.72 -6.33 21.46
C TYR A 310 -7.21 -6.12 21.43
N LYS A 311 -6.46 -7.14 21.86
CA LYS A 311 -5.00 -7.22 21.75
C LYS A 311 -4.62 -8.53 21.09
N GLU A 312 -3.75 -8.47 20.10
CA GLU A 312 -3.15 -9.64 19.47
C GLU A 312 -1.85 -10.01 20.20
N ASP A 313 -1.88 -11.16 20.88
CA ASP A 313 -0.80 -11.62 21.74
C ASP A 313 0.26 -12.42 20.96
N ASP A 314 -0.07 -12.96 19.79
CA ASP A 314 0.89 -13.69 18.96
C ASP A 314 1.69 -12.71 18.09
N ASP A 315 3.00 -12.61 18.32
CA ASP A 315 3.94 -11.71 17.65
C ASP A 315 4.03 -11.89 16.12
N LEU A 316 3.53 -13.01 15.58
CA LEU A 316 3.44 -13.25 14.13
C LEU A 316 2.29 -12.49 13.46
N PHE A 317 1.29 -12.06 14.23
CA PHE A 317 0.07 -11.45 13.72
C PHE A 317 0.08 -9.93 13.87
N ASN A 318 -0.48 -9.27 12.85
CA ASN A 318 -0.88 -7.87 12.88
C ASN A 318 -2.40 -7.75 12.88
N LEU A 319 -2.91 -6.59 13.28
CA LEU A 319 -4.30 -6.22 13.25
C LEU A 319 -4.59 -5.21 12.15
N ASP A 320 -5.77 -5.33 11.54
CA ASP A 320 -6.40 -4.31 10.71
C ASP A 320 -7.90 -4.20 11.05
N VAL A 321 -8.50 -3.04 10.77
CA VAL A 321 -9.94 -2.81 10.94
C VAL A 321 -10.53 -2.24 9.66
N SER A 322 -11.59 -2.88 9.17
CA SER A 322 -12.29 -2.48 7.95
C SER A 322 -13.81 -2.58 8.12
N TYR A 323 -14.56 -2.34 7.04
CA TYR A 323 -16.01 -2.42 7.03
C TYR A 323 -16.48 -3.59 6.18
N SER A 324 -17.66 -4.13 6.50
CA SER A 324 -18.44 -4.84 5.50
C SER A 324 -18.82 -3.90 4.35
N HIS A 325 -18.99 -4.42 3.13
CA HIS A 325 -19.36 -3.60 1.96
C HIS A 325 -20.69 -2.84 2.17
N ASP A 326 -21.62 -3.39 2.96
CA ASP A 326 -22.88 -2.74 3.35
C ASP A 326 -22.76 -1.82 4.59
N ARG A 327 -21.54 -1.67 5.14
CA ARG A 327 -21.18 -0.90 6.36
C ARG A 327 -21.97 -1.26 7.61
N ARG A 328 -22.65 -2.41 7.64
CA ARG A 328 -23.38 -2.87 8.84
C ARG A 328 -22.45 -3.40 9.92
N PHE A 329 -21.24 -3.80 9.55
CA PHE A 329 -20.28 -4.37 10.48
C PHE A 329 -18.90 -3.73 10.32
N LEU A 330 -18.19 -3.60 11.44
CA LEU A 330 -16.73 -3.49 11.43
C LEU A 330 -16.15 -4.91 11.44
N ILE A 331 -15.05 -5.10 10.73
CA ILE A 331 -14.33 -6.36 10.62
C ILE A 331 -12.93 -6.13 11.15
N LEU A 332 -12.63 -6.72 12.31
CA LEU A 332 -11.27 -6.81 12.84
C LEU A 332 -10.61 -8.04 12.23
N THR A 333 -9.47 -7.87 11.57
CA THR A 333 -8.69 -8.96 10.99
C THR A 333 -7.35 -9.09 11.70
N SER A 334 -7.08 -10.25 12.31
CA SER A 334 -5.73 -10.67 12.69
C SER A 334 -5.11 -11.42 11.52
N PHE A 335 -3.95 -11.01 11.04
CA PHE A 335 -3.29 -11.63 9.90
C PHE A 335 -1.79 -11.81 10.12
N ALA A 336 -1.29 -12.99 9.75
CA ALA A 336 0.12 -13.32 9.63
C ALA A 336 0.46 -13.59 8.15
N LYS A 337 1.65 -14.10 7.87
CA LYS A 337 2.10 -14.40 6.49
C LYS A 337 1.16 -15.36 5.75
N ASP A 338 0.59 -16.35 6.43
CA ASP A 338 -0.17 -17.45 5.83
C ASP A 338 -1.42 -17.86 6.62
N THR A 339 -1.83 -17.05 7.61
CA THR A 339 -2.87 -17.42 8.58
C THR A 339 -3.69 -16.20 8.98
N PHE A 340 -5.03 -16.30 8.85
CA PHE A 340 -5.95 -15.18 9.09
C PHE A 340 -7.03 -15.55 10.13
N GLU A 341 -7.51 -14.56 10.88
CA GLU A 341 -8.68 -14.63 11.74
C GLU A 341 -9.48 -13.33 11.62
N GLN A 342 -10.80 -13.44 11.56
CA GLN A 342 -11.68 -12.27 11.51
C GLN A 342 -12.69 -12.29 12.65
N ARG A 343 -12.98 -11.10 13.16
CA ARG A 343 -14.02 -10.86 14.16
C ARG A 343 -14.96 -9.77 13.65
N LEU A 344 -16.25 -9.98 13.90
CA LEU A 344 -17.33 -9.11 13.47
C LEU A 344 -17.82 -8.26 14.63
N ILE A 345 -17.98 -6.96 14.41
CA ILE A 345 -18.53 -6.01 15.38
C ILE A 345 -19.72 -5.32 14.71
N ASP A 346 -20.90 -5.33 15.35
CA ASP A 346 -22.07 -4.65 14.83
C ASP A 346 -21.87 -3.13 14.90
N ALA A 347 -21.86 -2.47 13.73
CA ALA A 347 -21.60 -1.03 13.65
C ALA A 347 -22.74 -0.19 14.25
N LYS A 348 -23.95 -0.75 14.42
CA LYS A 348 -25.08 -0.11 15.13
C LYS A 348 -25.01 -0.28 16.64
N HIS A 349 -24.31 -1.31 17.10
CA HIS A 349 -24.09 -1.57 18.52
C HIS A 349 -22.58 -1.68 18.78
N PRO A 350 -21.81 -0.61 18.55
CA PRO A 350 -20.35 -0.66 18.66
C PRO A 350 -19.90 -0.95 20.12
N GLY A 351 -20.79 -0.80 21.11
CA GLY A 351 -20.58 -1.32 22.46
C GLY A 351 -20.34 -2.84 22.53
N ALA A 352 -20.81 -3.62 21.56
CA ALA A 352 -20.80 -5.07 21.56
C ALA A 352 -19.39 -5.67 21.43
N LYS A 353 -19.20 -6.83 22.06
CA LYS A 353 -17.93 -7.57 21.96
C LYS A 353 -17.72 -8.12 20.54
N PRO A 354 -16.49 -8.09 20.01
CA PRO A 354 -16.18 -8.70 18.72
C PRO A 354 -16.50 -10.20 18.69
N GLN A 355 -17.30 -10.63 17.71
CA GLN A 355 -17.70 -12.04 17.53
C GLN A 355 -16.73 -12.74 16.56
N LEU A 356 -16.13 -13.86 16.97
CA LEU A 356 -15.26 -14.65 16.09
C LEU A 356 -16.04 -15.12 14.85
N VAL A 357 -15.52 -14.85 13.65
CA VAL A 357 -16.11 -15.33 12.40
C VAL A 357 -15.77 -16.80 12.20
N MET A 358 -14.49 -17.13 12.15
CA MET A 358 -13.98 -18.50 12.02
C MET A 358 -12.63 -18.59 12.73
N ARG A 359 -12.40 -19.67 13.47
CA ARG A 359 -11.14 -19.88 14.19
C ARG A 359 -9.98 -20.05 13.22
N ARG A 360 -8.86 -19.34 13.45
CA ARG A 360 -7.66 -19.45 12.60
C ARG A 360 -7.05 -20.86 12.61
N ARG A 361 -6.48 -21.25 11.47
CA ARG A 361 -5.72 -22.50 11.29
C ARG A 361 -4.43 -22.18 10.55
N ARG A 362 -3.32 -22.75 10.99
CA ARG A 362 -2.00 -22.50 10.38
C ARG A 362 -2.03 -22.81 8.88
N GLY A 363 -1.54 -21.88 8.06
CA GLY A 363 -1.53 -21.99 6.60
C GLY A 363 -2.88 -21.71 5.93
N GLN A 364 -3.92 -21.38 6.71
CA GLN A 364 -5.24 -21.04 6.19
C GLN A 364 -5.46 -19.53 6.20
N GLU A 365 -5.52 -18.97 5.01
CA GLU A 365 -5.93 -17.60 4.75
C GLU A 365 -7.40 -17.58 4.37
N TYR A 366 -8.16 -16.66 4.96
CA TYR A 366 -9.53 -16.42 4.54
C TYR A 366 -9.93 -14.95 4.71
N LEU A 367 -10.86 -14.52 3.86
CA LEU A 367 -11.59 -13.26 3.99
C LEU A 367 -13.09 -13.57 3.86
N ALA A 368 -13.85 -13.27 4.90
CA ALA A 368 -15.27 -13.51 5.02
C ALA A 368 -16.03 -12.19 5.09
N MET A 369 -16.89 -11.94 4.10
CA MET A 369 -17.66 -10.72 3.97
C MET A 369 -19.14 -11.01 4.23
N PRO A 370 -19.76 -10.42 5.27
CA PRO A 370 -21.15 -10.68 5.60
C PRO A 370 -22.09 -10.04 4.56
N GLN A 371 -23.10 -10.78 4.14
CA GLN A 371 -24.23 -10.26 3.37
C GLN A 371 -25.45 -11.18 3.55
N GLY A 372 -26.63 -10.57 3.70
CA GLY A 372 -27.85 -11.33 3.94
C GLY A 372 -27.78 -12.14 5.24
N ASP A 373 -28.04 -13.46 5.14
CA ASP A 373 -28.02 -14.43 6.23
C ASP A 373 -26.70 -15.21 6.34
N GLY A 374 -25.66 -14.81 5.61
CA GLY A 374 -24.40 -15.55 5.53
C GLY A 374 -23.17 -14.70 5.25
N PHE A 375 -22.13 -15.37 4.74
CA PHE A 375 -20.85 -14.82 4.37
C PHE A 375 -20.43 -15.30 2.98
N PHE A 376 -19.86 -14.38 2.21
CA PHE A 376 -19.02 -14.73 1.06
C PHE A 376 -17.59 -14.92 1.57
N VAL A 377 -17.02 -16.10 1.35
CA VAL A 377 -15.74 -16.49 1.96
C VAL A 377 -14.75 -16.87 0.86
N ARG A 378 -13.69 -16.07 0.71
CA ARG A 378 -12.50 -16.43 -0.07
C ARG A 378 -11.56 -17.19 0.85
N ILE A 379 -11.17 -18.42 0.51
CA ILE A 379 -10.38 -19.31 1.39
C ILE A 379 -9.42 -20.19 0.60
N ASN A 380 -8.21 -20.46 1.12
CA ASN A 380 -7.16 -21.26 0.47
C ASN A 380 -7.11 -22.73 0.96
N ASP A 381 -8.21 -23.26 1.50
CA ASP A 381 -8.27 -24.59 2.11
C ASP A 381 -8.05 -25.76 1.14
N HIS A 382 -8.23 -25.53 -0.17
CA HIS A 382 -7.96 -26.49 -1.24
C HIS A 382 -6.67 -26.18 -2.04
N GLY A 383 -5.91 -25.15 -1.64
CA GLY A 383 -4.68 -24.73 -2.31
C GLY A 383 -4.50 -23.21 -2.35
N PRO A 384 -3.30 -22.74 -2.73
CA PRO A 384 -2.89 -21.34 -2.60
C PRO A 384 -3.64 -20.37 -3.54
N ASN A 385 -4.42 -20.88 -4.49
CA ASN A 385 -5.17 -20.07 -5.46
C ASN A 385 -6.59 -19.75 -5.03
N PHE A 386 -6.96 -20.16 -3.82
CA PHE A 386 -8.25 -19.89 -3.19
C PHE A 386 -9.46 -20.47 -3.94
N ARG A 387 -10.56 -20.59 -3.20
CA ARG A 387 -11.91 -20.78 -3.73
C ARG A 387 -12.83 -19.75 -3.09
N LEU A 388 -13.99 -19.53 -3.70
CA LEU A 388 -15.01 -18.61 -3.19
C LEU A 388 -16.27 -19.37 -2.83
N LEU A 389 -16.72 -19.20 -1.59
CA LEU A 389 -17.86 -19.90 -1.00
C LEU A 389 -18.94 -18.92 -0.58
N PHE A 390 -20.18 -19.38 -0.55
CA PHE A 390 -21.22 -18.80 0.29
C PHE A 390 -21.52 -19.73 1.46
N VAL A 391 -21.41 -19.20 2.68
CA VAL A 391 -21.58 -19.95 3.93
C VAL A 391 -22.68 -19.30 4.76
N ARG A 392 -23.70 -20.05 5.16
CA ARG A 392 -24.73 -19.53 6.05
C ARG A 392 -24.13 -19.18 7.41
N ARG A 393 -24.56 -18.07 8.01
CA ARG A 393 -24.10 -17.64 9.33
C ARG A 393 -24.81 -18.44 10.41
N SER A 394 -24.07 -18.95 11.39
CA SER A 394 -24.70 -19.54 12.58
C SER A 394 -25.43 -18.47 13.40
N LYS A 395 -26.62 -18.81 13.91
CA LYS A 395 -27.37 -17.97 14.84
C LYS A 395 -26.75 -17.94 16.25
N LYS A 396 -25.94 -18.95 16.60
CA LYS A 396 -25.27 -19.06 17.89
C LYS A 396 -23.76 -19.04 17.69
N LEU A 397 -23.06 -18.21 18.45
CA LEU A 397 -21.61 -18.20 18.45
C LEU A 397 -21.10 -19.50 19.09
N SER A 398 -20.29 -20.26 18.36
CA SER A 398 -19.61 -21.46 18.87
C SER A 398 -18.15 -21.14 19.24
N ASN A 399 -17.41 -22.13 19.75
CA ASN A 399 -15.97 -22.01 19.97
C ASN A 399 -15.18 -21.82 18.66
N ASP A 400 -15.71 -22.29 17.53
CA ASP A 400 -15.09 -22.10 16.21
C ASP A 400 -15.53 -20.80 15.53
N GLY A 401 -16.53 -20.11 16.07
CA GLY A 401 -17.02 -18.82 15.58
C GLY A 401 -18.46 -18.87 15.05
N LEU A 402 -18.78 -17.92 14.18
CA LEU A 402 -20.04 -17.80 13.43
C LEU A 402 -20.09 -18.75 12.22
N ILE A 403 -18.94 -19.28 11.83
CA ILE A 403 -18.72 -20.31 10.81
C ILE A 403 -17.87 -21.42 11.44
N ASP A 404 -18.38 -22.64 11.41
CA ASP A 404 -17.63 -23.83 11.82
C ASP A 404 -17.12 -24.65 10.61
N PRO A 405 -16.23 -25.64 10.82
CA PRO A 405 -15.65 -26.43 9.74
C PRO A 405 -16.66 -27.28 8.98
N THR A 406 -17.75 -27.71 9.62
CA THR A 406 -18.82 -28.46 8.97
C THR A 406 -19.60 -27.57 8.01
N GLN A 407 -19.81 -26.29 8.37
CA GLN A 407 -20.41 -25.30 7.48
C GLN A 407 -19.53 -24.99 6.27
N ILE A 408 -18.20 -24.98 6.41
CA ILE A 408 -17.28 -24.87 5.26
C ILE A 408 -17.39 -26.08 4.33
N ALA A 409 -17.43 -27.29 4.90
CA ALA A 409 -17.55 -28.52 4.11
C ALA A 409 -18.90 -28.63 3.35
N GLN A 410 -19.96 -28.01 3.88
CA GLN A 410 -21.31 -28.00 3.30
C GLN A 410 -21.63 -26.69 2.55
N ALA A 411 -20.65 -25.80 2.40
CA ALA A 411 -20.86 -24.48 1.79
C ALA A 411 -21.25 -24.58 0.31
N THR A 412 -21.98 -23.57 -0.17
CA THR A 412 -22.22 -23.42 -1.60
C THR A 412 -20.93 -22.89 -2.24
N GLU A 413 -20.28 -23.71 -3.08
CA GLU A 413 -19.11 -23.27 -3.83
C GLU A 413 -19.55 -22.38 -5.02
N LEU A 414 -19.10 -21.12 -5.01
CA LEU A 414 -19.41 -20.13 -6.04
C LEU A 414 -18.36 -20.13 -7.16
N LEU A 415 -17.09 -20.24 -6.78
CA LEU A 415 -15.97 -20.43 -7.69
C LEU A 415 -14.99 -21.44 -7.06
N ALA A 416 -14.79 -22.56 -7.75
CA ALA A 416 -13.90 -23.62 -7.31
C ALA A 416 -12.42 -23.21 -7.37
N HIS A 417 -11.60 -23.88 -6.55
CA HIS A 417 -10.14 -23.76 -6.63
C HIS A 417 -9.63 -24.25 -7.99
N ARG A 418 -8.71 -23.50 -8.60
CA ARG A 418 -8.05 -23.85 -9.87
C ARG A 418 -6.54 -23.66 -9.75
N GLN A 419 -5.76 -24.65 -10.21
CA GLN A 419 -4.29 -24.58 -10.13
C GLN A 419 -3.65 -23.46 -10.97
N HIS A 420 -4.33 -23.00 -12.02
CA HIS A 420 -3.83 -22.01 -12.98
C HIS A 420 -4.51 -20.63 -12.86
N ALA A 421 -5.40 -20.45 -11.90
CA ALA A 421 -6.14 -19.22 -11.70
C ALA A 421 -6.35 -18.93 -10.21
N SER A 422 -5.85 -17.78 -9.74
CA SER A 422 -5.99 -17.35 -8.35
C SER A 422 -7.13 -16.36 -8.20
N ILE A 423 -8.01 -16.58 -7.22
CA ILE A 423 -8.99 -15.57 -6.81
C ILE A 423 -8.25 -14.58 -5.92
N GLU A 424 -8.11 -13.31 -6.33
CA GLU A 424 -7.34 -12.32 -5.59
C GLU A 424 -8.20 -11.53 -4.60
N SER A 425 -9.39 -11.13 -5.02
CA SER A 425 -10.31 -10.34 -4.20
C SER A 425 -11.74 -10.45 -4.74
N PHE A 426 -12.70 -9.92 -3.98
CA PHE A 426 -14.06 -9.76 -4.46
C PHE A 426 -14.72 -8.53 -3.80
N GLN A 427 -15.69 -7.96 -4.50
CA GLN A 427 -16.55 -6.90 -4.00
C GLN A 427 -18.01 -7.34 -4.03
N LEU A 428 -18.77 -6.88 -3.04
CA LEU A 428 -20.19 -7.14 -2.92
C LEU A 428 -20.99 -5.86 -3.13
N PHE A 429 -21.99 -5.96 -4.00
CA PHE A 429 -23.09 -5.03 -4.14
C PHE A 429 -24.37 -5.72 -3.66
N ARG A 430 -25.44 -4.95 -3.47
CA ARG A 430 -26.75 -5.49 -3.06
C ARG A 430 -27.22 -6.61 -4.00
N ARG A 431 -26.99 -6.45 -5.30
CA ARG A 431 -27.44 -7.37 -6.36
C ARG A 431 -26.31 -8.17 -7.01
N TYR A 432 -25.06 -7.75 -6.88
CA TYR A 432 -23.95 -8.34 -7.63
C TYR A 432 -22.80 -8.77 -6.72
N LEU A 433 -22.13 -9.84 -7.13
CA LEU A 433 -20.78 -10.20 -6.67
C LEU A 433 -19.82 -9.94 -7.83
N VAL A 434 -18.75 -9.20 -7.59
CA VAL A 434 -17.67 -8.99 -8.57
C VAL A 434 -16.40 -9.62 -8.02
N VAL A 435 -15.76 -10.51 -8.77
CA VAL A 435 -14.57 -11.26 -8.36
C VAL A 435 -13.40 -10.89 -9.25
N GLN A 436 -12.27 -10.56 -8.64
CA GLN A 436 -11.00 -10.38 -9.34
C GLN A 436 -10.24 -11.70 -9.35
N VAL A 437 -9.95 -12.21 -10.54
CA VAL A 437 -9.20 -13.45 -10.75
C VAL A 437 -7.94 -13.15 -11.55
N ARG A 438 -6.81 -13.72 -11.15
CA ARG A 438 -5.59 -13.75 -11.96
C ARG A 438 -5.43 -15.10 -12.62
N GLU A 439 -5.40 -15.12 -13.94
CA GLU A 439 -5.25 -16.35 -14.74
C GLU A 439 -4.20 -16.10 -15.83
N ALA A 440 -3.24 -17.02 -15.96
CA ALA A 440 -2.08 -16.85 -16.85
C ALA A 440 -1.40 -15.47 -16.70
N GLY A 441 -1.31 -14.95 -15.46
CA GLY A 441 -0.73 -13.65 -15.14
C GLY A 441 -1.54 -12.42 -15.59
N ARG A 442 -2.79 -12.57 -16.01
CA ARG A 442 -3.70 -11.46 -16.34
C ARG A 442 -4.85 -11.37 -15.36
N VAL A 443 -5.27 -10.15 -15.03
CA VAL A 443 -6.46 -9.92 -14.23
C VAL A 443 -7.72 -10.01 -15.09
N CYS A 444 -8.71 -10.77 -14.65
CA CYS A 444 -10.06 -10.83 -15.20
C CYS A 444 -11.04 -10.48 -14.08
N LEU A 445 -12.09 -9.71 -14.41
CA LEU A 445 -13.18 -9.44 -13.48
C LEU A 445 -14.40 -10.26 -13.88
N LYS A 446 -14.95 -11.01 -12.92
CA LYS A 446 -16.15 -11.84 -13.10
C LYS A 446 -17.31 -11.28 -12.30
N VAL A 447 -18.46 -11.13 -12.91
CA VAL A 447 -19.67 -10.58 -12.28
C VAL A 447 -20.73 -11.67 -12.19
N MET A 448 -21.22 -11.94 -10.98
CA MET A 448 -22.41 -12.75 -10.73
C MET A 448 -23.58 -11.84 -10.35
N ASP A 449 -24.69 -11.95 -11.07
CA ASP A 449 -25.98 -11.34 -10.68
C ASP A 449 -26.72 -12.30 -9.75
N PHE A 450 -27.06 -11.86 -8.53
CA PHE A 450 -27.76 -12.70 -7.55
C PHE A 450 -29.19 -13.04 -7.95
N GLU A 451 -29.86 -12.20 -8.75
CA GLU A 451 -31.22 -12.48 -9.21
C GLU A 451 -31.23 -13.59 -10.25
N THR A 452 -30.36 -13.52 -11.25
CA THR A 452 -30.33 -14.47 -12.36
C THR A 452 -29.38 -15.65 -12.13
N ARG A 453 -28.48 -15.54 -11.14
CA ARG A 453 -27.36 -16.46 -10.86
C ARG A 453 -26.42 -16.68 -12.05
N ARG A 454 -26.40 -15.74 -13.00
CA ARG A 454 -25.53 -15.82 -14.18
C ARG A 454 -24.21 -15.10 -13.94
N TRP A 455 -23.14 -15.73 -14.40
CA TRP A 455 -21.81 -15.14 -14.48
C TRP A 455 -21.59 -14.45 -15.82
N ARG A 456 -20.88 -13.32 -15.81
CA ARG A 456 -20.40 -12.59 -16.99
C ARG A 456 -18.97 -12.12 -16.72
N ASP A 457 -18.16 -12.10 -17.75
CA ASP A 457 -16.78 -11.63 -17.67
C ASP A 457 -16.67 -10.18 -18.16
N ILE A 458 -15.75 -9.42 -17.56
CA ILE A 458 -15.30 -8.11 -18.06
C ILE A 458 -13.87 -8.31 -18.55
N ASP A 459 -13.74 -8.38 -19.88
CA ASP A 459 -12.46 -8.61 -20.54
C ASP A 459 -11.75 -7.31 -20.95
N PHE A 460 -10.44 -7.43 -21.11
CA PHE A 460 -9.55 -6.36 -21.51
C PHE A 460 -8.79 -6.77 -22.78
N LEU A 461 -8.58 -5.81 -23.69
CA LEU A 461 -8.05 -6.11 -25.02
C LEU A 461 -6.52 -6.09 -25.08
N GLU A 462 -5.85 -5.42 -24.14
CA GLU A 462 -4.39 -5.26 -24.20
C GLU A 462 -3.65 -6.54 -23.74
N PRO A 463 -2.47 -6.83 -24.29
CA PRO A 463 -1.75 -8.09 -23.99
C PRO A 463 -1.18 -8.14 -22.58
N SER A 464 -0.84 -6.97 -22.03
CA SER A 464 -0.32 -6.75 -20.67
C SER A 464 -0.99 -5.51 -20.10
N TYR A 465 -1.68 -5.66 -18.98
CA TYR A 465 -2.40 -4.59 -18.29
C TYR A 465 -2.53 -4.94 -16.81
N HIS A 466 -2.84 -3.92 -16.04
CA HIS A 466 -3.29 -4.00 -14.67
C HIS A 466 -4.73 -3.54 -14.59
N ALA A 467 -5.57 -4.30 -13.90
CA ALA A 467 -6.93 -3.92 -13.53
C ALA A 467 -7.13 -4.25 -12.05
N SER A 468 -7.78 -3.36 -11.29
CA SER A 468 -7.92 -3.56 -9.85
C SER A 468 -9.29 -3.10 -9.33
N LEU A 469 -9.93 -4.00 -8.57
CA LEU A 469 -11.02 -3.69 -7.64
C LEU A 469 -10.49 -3.17 -6.31
N LEU A 470 -9.22 -3.39 -6.00
CA LEU A 470 -8.62 -2.91 -4.75
C LEU A 470 -8.38 -1.40 -4.86
N GLU A 471 -8.83 -0.73 -3.81
CA GLU A 471 -8.78 0.72 -3.66
C GLU A 471 -7.38 1.14 -3.19
N PRO A 472 -6.74 2.16 -3.81
CA PRO A 472 -5.46 2.64 -3.33
C PRO A 472 -5.64 3.28 -1.94
N ALA A 473 -4.70 3.06 -1.03
CA ALA A 473 -4.67 3.84 0.22
C ALA A 473 -4.66 5.34 -0.09
N LEU A 474 -5.32 6.15 0.74
CA LEU A 474 -5.39 7.59 0.53
C LEU A 474 -3.98 8.17 0.38
N SER A 475 -3.72 8.85 -0.72
CA SER A 475 -2.50 9.60 -0.95
C SER A 475 -2.84 11.04 -1.35
N LEU A 476 -2.12 12.01 -0.80
CA LEU A 476 -2.25 13.43 -1.14
C LEU A 476 -1.04 13.88 -1.98
N GLY A 477 -0.75 13.14 -3.04
CA GLY A 477 0.27 13.48 -4.03
C GLY A 477 -0.30 13.54 -5.45
N PRO A 478 0.48 14.04 -6.44
CA PRO A 478 0.04 14.11 -7.84
C PRO A 478 -0.40 12.75 -8.39
N GLY A 479 -1.52 12.74 -9.10
CA GLY A 479 -2.09 11.53 -9.70
C GLY A 479 -2.63 10.52 -8.68
N SER A 480 -2.96 10.94 -7.46
CA SER A 480 -3.66 10.09 -6.51
C SER A 480 -5.16 10.04 -6.81
N GLU A 481 -5.71 8.83 -6.79
CA GLU A 481 -7.16 8.62 -6.72
C GLU A 481 -7.57 8.39 -5.26
N LEU A 482 -8.80 8.78 -4.91
CA LEU A 482 -9.33 8.47 -3.59
C LEU A 482 -9.63 6.96 -3.46
N PRO A 483 -9.42 6.37 -2.27
CA PRO A 483 -10.00 5.07 -1.97
C PRO A 483 -11.51 5.13 -2.00
N GLY A 484 -12.15 4.05 -2.46
CA GLY A 484 -13.60 3.86 -2.37
C GLY A 484 -14.33 4.16 -3.67
N LEU A 485 -13.78 3.73 -4.81
CA LEU A 485 -14.48 3.76 -6.09
C LEU A 485 -15.89 3.13 -6.01
N ASN A 486 -16.11 2.18 -5.07
CA ASN A 486 -17.36 1.43 -4.91
C ASN A 486 -18.01 1.53 -3.51
N LEU A 487 -18.06 2.72 -2.89
CA LEU A 487 -18.66 2.92 -1.55
C LEU A 487 -20.18 2.70 -1.49
N HIS A 488 -20.87 2.73 -2.63
CA HIS A 488 -22.33 2.60 -2.69
C HIS A 488 -22.77 1.14 -2.87
N PHE A 489 -23.01 0.44 -1.76
CA PHE A 489 -23.47 -0.95 -1.78
C PHE A 489 -24.71 -1.21 -2.66
N ALA A 490 -25.64 -0.25 -2.73
CA ALA A 490 -26.87 -0.35 -3.51
C ALA A 490 -26.69 -0.05 -5.02
N SER A 491 -25.48 0.27 -5.47
CA SER A 491 -25.17 0.64 -6.84
C SER A 491 -25.28 -0.54 -7.81
N ASP A 492 -25.72 -0.24 -9.04
CA ASP A 492 -25.60 -1.13 -10.20
C ASP A 492 -24.39 -0.75 -11.08
N LEU A 493 -23.58 0.21 -10.64
CA LEU A 493 -22.38 0.69 -11.32
C LEU A 493 -21.14 0.19 -10.57
N LEU A 494 -20.27 -0.52 -11.28
CA LEU A 494 -18.95 -0.93 -10.83
C LEU A 494 -17.92 0.07 -11.36
N ARG A 495 -17.04 0.56 -10.49
CA ARG A 495 -15.83 1.29 -10.89
C ARG A 495 -14.58 0.48 -10.61
N PHE A 496 -13.60 0.54 -11.49
CA PHE A 496 -12.30 -0.09 -11.28
C PHE A 496 -11.18 0.72 -11.94
N SER A 497 -9.96 0.58 -11.43
CA SER A 497 -8.78 1.19 -12.02
C SER A 497 -8.20 0.28 -13.10
N TYR A 498 -7.66 0.89 -14.15
CA TYR A 498 -7.04 0.20 -15.28
C TYR A 498 -5.84 0.98 -15.78
N SER A 499 -4.76 0.29 -16.09
CA SER A 499 -3.61 0.84 -16.80
C SER A 499 -2.92 -0.24 -17.61
N SER A 500 -2.15 0.16 -18.61
CA SER A 500 -1.21 -0.72 -19.30
C SER A 500 0.09 0.04 -19.56
N LEU A 501 1.06 -0.63 -20.17
CA LEU A 501 2.28 0.05 -20.62
C LEU A 501 2.02 1.06 -21.75
N THR A 502 0.84 1.00 -22.39
CA THR A 502 0.43 1.88 -23.48
C THR A 502 -0.77 2.75 -23.15
N THR A 503 -1.50 2.46 -22.07
CA THR A 503 -2.71 3.18 -21.65
C THR A 503 -2.48 3.79 -20.27
N PRO A 504 -2.51 5.13 -20.13
CA PRO A 504 -2.41 5.80 -18.84
C PRO A 504 -3.48 5.32 -17.85
N MET A 505 -3.19 5.49 -16.55
CA MET A 505 -4.11 5.12 -15.48
C MET A 505 -5.49 5.72 -15.71
N SER A 506 -6.51 4.88 -15.67
CA SER A 506 -7.89 5.23 -15.99
C SER A 506 -8.84 4.63 -14.96
N VAL A 507 -9.92 5.34 -14.65
CA VAL A 507 -11.05 4.81 -13.89
C VAL A 507 -12.16 4.52 -14.89
N TYR A 508 -12.53 3.25 -15.00
CA TYR A 508 -13.67 2.81 -15.79
C TYR A 508 -14.90 2.64 -14.90
N GLU A 509 -16.07 2.85 -15.47
CA GLU A 509 -17.35 2.49 -14.88
C GLU A 509 -18.11 1.53 -15.81
N VAL A 510 -18.68 0.48 -15.23
CA VAL A 510 -19.48 -0.52 -15.93
C VAL A 510 -20.86 -0.55 -15.30
N ASP A 511 -21.89 -0.36 -16.12
CA ASP A 511 -23.28 -0.67 -15.72
C ASP A 511 -23.43 -2.18 -15.68
N LEU A 512 -23.59 -2.75 -14.48
CA LEU A 512 -23.67 -4.19 -14.26
C LEU A 512 -24.96 -4.80 -14.79
N ARG A 513 -25.98 -4.02 -15.16
CA ARG A 513 -27.18 -4.56 -15.81
C ARG A 513 -26.91 -4.84 -17.28
N THR A 514 -26.37 -3.85 -17.99
CA THR A 514 -26.17 -3.87 -19.45
C THR A 514 -24.78 -4.32 -19.88
N MET A 515 -23.81 -4.34 -18.95
CA MET A 515 -22.37 -4.49 -19.19
C MET A 515 -21.76 -3.37 -20.05
N SER A 516 -22.45 -2.24 -20.23
CA SER A 516 -21.90 -1.09 -20.95
C SER A 516 -20.79 -0.43 -20.12
N ARG A 517 -19.65 -0.17 -20.76
CA ARG A 517 -18.46 0.41 -20.13
C ARG A 517 -18.24 1.86 -20.61
N ARG A 518 -17.85 2.75 -19.70
CA ARG A 518 -17.37 4.12 -20.00
C ARG A 518 -16.14 4.47 -19.18
N ILE A 519 -15.36 5.44 -19.66
CA ILE A 519 -14.24 6.04 -18.92
C ILE A 519 -14.79 7.19 -18.08
N ILE A 520 -14.47 7.21 -16.79
CA ILE A 520 -14.80 8.31 -15.87
C ILE A 520 -13.66 9.33 -15.81
N LYS A 521 -12.43 8.84 -15.76
CA LYS A 521 -11.22 9.67 -15.80
C LYS A 521 -10.09 8.86 -16.43
N GLN A 522 -9.26 9.53 -17.20
CA GLN A 522 -7.98 9.02 -17.65
C GLN A 522 -6.92 10.04 -17.28
N GLN A 523 -5.83 9.58 -16.68
CA GLN A 523 -4.71 10.42 -16.29
C GLN A 523 -4.12 11.07 -17.56
N PRO A 524 -4.12 12.40 -17.65
CA PRO A 524 -3.55 13.08 -18.78
C PRO A 524 -2.03 12.94 -18.76
N VAL A 525 -1.45 12.60 -19.91
CA VAL A 525 -0.01 12.58 -20.14
C VAL A 525 0.31 13.66 -21.16
N LEU A 526 0.94 14.73 -20.68
CA LEU A 526 1.28 15.91 -21.49
C LEU A 526 2.55 15.66 -22.32
N GLY A 527 2.84 16.59 -23.23
CA GLY A 527 4.02 16.53 -24.10
C GLY A 527 3.80 15.75 -25.41
N VAL A 528 4.90 15.48 -26.10
CA VAL A 528 4.90 15.01 -27.51
C VAL A 528 4.77 13.50 -27.68
N LEU A 529 5.16 12.71 -26.67
CA LEU A 529 5.07 11.26 -26.75
C LEU A 529 3.65 10.82 -26.41
N ARG A 530 2.92 10.40 -27.42
CA ARG A 530 1.54 9.92 -27.26
C ARG A 530 1.49 8.39 -27.09
N PRO A 531 0.49 7.86 -26.35
CA PRO A 531 0.19 6.43 -26.24
C PRO A 531 0.29 5.65 -27.57
N GLU A 532 -0.23 6.21 -28.67
CA GLU A 532 -0.32 5.55 -29.97
C GLU A 532 1.05 5.33 -30.62
N ALA A 533 2.06 6.08 -30.19
CA ALA A 533 3.45 5.92 -30.62
C ALA A 533 4.14 4.74 -29.93
N LEU A 534 3.54 4.15 -28.90
CA LEU A 534 4.08 3.02 -28.15
C LEU A 534 3.49 1.69 -28.63
N ARG A 535 4.25 0.61 -28.41
CA ARG A 535 3.78 -0.77 -28.56
C ARG A 535 4.13 -1.53 -27.31
N ALA A 536 3.18 -2.33 -26.83
CA ALA A 536 3.40 -3.29 -25.77
C ALA A 536 3.31 -4.71 -26.32
N GLU A 537 4.20 -5.57 -25.85
CA GLU A 537 4.21 -7.00 -26.18
C GLU A 537 4.33 -7.81 -24.90
N ARG A 538 3.74 -9.01 -24.91
CA ARG A 538 3.91 -9.98 -23.84
C ARG A 538 4.72 -11.16 -24.36
N LEU A 539 5.89 -11.35 -23.80
CA LEU A 539 6.81 -12.44 -24.13
C LEU A 539 6.77 -13.51 -23.04
N MET A 540 7.20 -14.72 -23.37
CA MET A 540 7.40 -15.81 -22.40
C MET A 540 8.85 -16.27 -22.50
N ALA A 541 9.67 -15.98 -21.48
CA ALA A 541 11.01 -16.51 -21.38
C ALA A 541 10.98 -17.91 -20.78
N LYS A 542 11.78 -18.84 -21.31
CA LYS A 542 11.91 -20.18 -20.75
C LYS A 542 13.09 -20.21 -19.77
N ALA A 543 12.81 -20.55 -18.51
CA ALA A 543 13.83 -20.74 -17.49
C ALA A 543 14.57 -22.09 -17.67
N SER A 544 15.67 -22.28 -16.94
CA SER A 544 16.49 -23.50 -16.99
C SER A 544 15.74 -24.77 -16.56
N ASP A 545 14.71 -24.63 -15.72
CA ASP A 545 13.81 -25.71 -15.29
C ASP A 545 12.64 -25.95 -16.27
N GLY A 546 12.56 -25.18 -17.34
CA GLY A 546 11.48 -25.24 -18.33
C GLY A 546 10.26 -24.36 -18.02
N SER A 547 10.21 -23.71 -16.86
CA SER A 547 9.14 -22.79 -16.48
C SER A 547 9.06 -21.60 -17.45
N LEU A 548 7.84 -21.17 -17.78
CA LEU A 548 7.62 -20.00 -18.63
C LEU A 548 7.40 -18.74 -17.78
N ILE A 549 8.30 -17.77 -17.90
CA ILE A 549 8.29 -16.51 -17.18
C ILE A 549 7.71 -15.41 -18.10
N PRO A 550 6.54 -14.84 -17.77
CA PRO A 550 5.97 -13.76 -18.56
C PRO A 550 6.80 -12.46 -18.44
N ILE A 551 6.98 -11.77 -19.55
CA ILE A 551 7.65 -10.47 -19.62
C ILE A 551 6.71 -9.50 -20.34
N SER A 552 6.41 -8.36 -19.70
CA SER A 552 5.72 -7.23 -20.33
C SER A 552 6.77 -6.25 -20.85
N LEU A 553 6.79 -6.02 -22.16
CA LEU A 553 7.75 -5.16 -22.85
C LEU A 553 7.02 -3.96 -23.46
N VAL A 554 7.61 -2.77 -23.36
CA VAL A 554 7.13 -1.57 -24.07
C VAL A 554 8.27 -0.84 -24.77
N PHE A 555 7.98 -0.34 -25.96
CA PHE A 555 8.93 0.41 -26.77
C PHE A 555 8.20 1.37 -27.72
N LYS A 556 8.93 2.36 -28.24
CA LYS A 556 8.41 3.21 -29.32
C LYS A 556 8.24 2.39 -30.59
N SER A 557 7.10 2.52 -31.26
CA SER A 557 6.75 1.77 -32.49
C SER A 557 7.82 1.84 -33.57
N SER A 558 8.48 3.00 -33.71
CA SER A 558 9.60 3.24 -34.63
C SER A 558 10.82 2.33 -34.39
N ASN A 559 10.91 1.70 -33.21
CA ASN A 559 12.03 0.85 -32.83
C ASN A 559 11.85 -0.62 -33.21
N LYS A 560 10.67 -1.04 -33.71
CA LYS A 560 10.32 -2.46 -33.93
C LYS A 560 11.29 -3.20 -34.89
N ALA A 561 11.87 -2.50 -35.86
CA ALA A 561 12.62 -3.11 -36.96
C ALA A 561 14.15 -2.99 -36.85
N GLN A 562 14.70 -2.56 -35.71
CA GLN A 562 16.14 -2.27 -35.58
C GLN A 562 16.81 -3.23 -34.58
N GLY A 563 18.09 -3.56 -34.81
CA GLY A 563 18.89 -4.57 -34.09
C GLY A 563 19.08 -4.34 -32.59
N ARG A 564 20.26 -4.64 -32.04
CA ARG A 564 20.50 -4.54 -30.58
C ARG A 564 20.20 -3.11 -30.07
N ARG A 565 19.45 -3.03 -28.96
CA ARG A 565 19.08 -1.77 -28.29
C ARG A 565 19.41 -1.82 -26.80
N PRO A 566 19.61 -0.66 -26.15
CA PRO A 566 19.61 -0.58 -24.70
C PRO A 566 18.28 -1.12 -24.13
N LEU A 567 18.37 -1.92 -23.07
CA LEU A 567 17.23 -2.51 -22.37
C LEU A 567 17.31 -2.15 -20.89
N LEU A 568 16.22 -1.63 -20.35
CA LEU A 568 15.99 -1.57 -18.92
C LEU A 568 15.09 -2.75 -18.53
N LEU A 569 15.65 -3.73 -17.82
CA LEU A 569 14.90 -4.86 -17.28
C LEU A 569 14.69 -4.63 -15.79
N ILE A 570 13.42 -4.63 -15.37
CA ILE A 570 13.02 -4.40 -13.97
C ILE A 570 12.39 -5.68 -13.43
N GLY A 571 12.73 -6.03 -12.19
CA GLY A 571 12.16 -7.18 -11.48
C GLY A 571 12.02 -6.92 -9.98
N TYR A 572 11.02 -7.56 -9.38
CA TYR A 572 10.78 -7.51 -7.93
C TYR A 572 10.90 -8.90 -7.28
N GLY A 573 9.94 -9.80 -7.55
CA GLY A 573 10.09 -11.25 -7.26
C GLY A 573 9.99 -11.64 -5.79
N SER A 574 9.15 -10.98 -4.98
CA SER A 574 8.95 -11.33 -3.56
C SER A 574 7.52 -11.07 -3.08
N TYR A 575 7.16 -11.65 -1.93
CA TYR A 575 5.88 -11.48 -1.22
C TYR A 575 4.60 -11.88 -1.99
N GLY A 576 4.73 -12.51 -3.14
CA GLY A 576 3.59 -12.79 -4.03
C GLY A 576 3.03 -11.52 -4.70
N TYR A 577 3.75 -10.39 -4.63
CA TYR A 577 3.31 -9.13 -5.23
C TYR A 577 3.46 -9.19 -6.76
N PRO A 578 2.37 -9.08 -7.53
CA PRO A 578 2.45 -9.03 -8.98
C PRO A 578 2.97 -7.67 -9.44
N PHE A 579 3.93 -7.68 -10.38
CA PHE A 579 4.50 -6.47 -10.96
C PHE A 579 3.90 -6.26 -12.35
N ASP A 580 2.67 -5.73 -12.37
CA ASP A 580 1.81 -5.61 -13.56
C ASP A 580 1.78 -4.20 -14.17
#